data_AF-W8YFX2-F1
#
_entry.id   AF-W8YFX2-F1
#
_cell.length_a   1.000
_cell.length_b   1.000
_cell.length_c   1.000
_cell.angle_alpha   90.00
_cell.angle_beta   90.00
_cell.angle_gamma   90.00
#
_symmetry.space_group_name_H-M   'P 1'
#
loop_
_entity.id
_entity.type
_entity.pdbx_description
1 polymer ?
#
loop_
_entity_poly.entity_id
_entity_poly.type
_entity_poly.pdbx_seq_one_letter_code
_entity_poly.pdbx_strand_id
1 'polypeptide(L)'
;MLFYYEPISIKVNSHYLGSLDFGCGIDPASDPPPDVFRLLSFPATFVSMKAYPFLESQVTVMNTQEPKVFRTAVEAALEAIGGKWKPVILFHLTFGMKRNGQLLRLIPDITQKVLTQQLRELQHSGIVRRISYDEIPPRVEYDLTGFGRTLEPLLHSMCLWGESYIRQAYGEAAIVLHSPDSRDDDSL
;
A
#
# COMPACT_ATOMS: atom_id res chain seq x y z
N MET A 1 -29.40 24.61 0.84
CA MET A 1 -29.26 23.25 1.40
C MET A 1 -27.76 22.97 1.48
N LEU A 2 -27.14 23.31 2.61
CA LEU A 2 -25.70 23.16 2.85
C LEU A 2 -25.48 21.83 3.56
N PHE A 3 -24.80 20.89 2.92
CA PHE A 3 -24.35 19.66 3.58
C PHE A 3 -23.03 19.95 4.30
N TYR A 4 -23.10 20.14 5.63
CA TYR A 4 -21.95 20.09 6.51
C TYR A 4 -21.50 18.63 6.66
N TYR A 5 -20.29 18.31 6.22
CA TYR A 5 -19.61 17.05 6.56
C TYR A 5 -19.09 17.16 8.00
N GLU A 6 -19.50 16.25 8.89
CA GLU A 6 -18.87 16.12 10.21
C GLU A 6 -17.45 15.54 10.07
N PRO A 7 -16.46 16.04 10.85
CA PRO A 7 -15.12 15.47 10.88
C PRO A 7 -15.11 14.15 11.67
N ILE A 8 -14.72 13.06 11.00
CA ILE A 8 -14.43 11.77 11.63
C ILE A 8 -13.25 11.95 12.59
N SER A 9 -13.53 11.88 13.89
CA SER A 9 -12.51 11.84 14.94
C SER A 9 -11.79 10.49 14.90
N ILE A 10 -10.58 10.46 14.33
CA ILE A 10 -9.68 9.33 14.44
C ILE A 10 -9.04 9.39 15.83
N LYS A 11 -9.55 8.59 16.78
CA LYS A 11 -8.82 8.29 18.03
C LYS A 11 -7.62 7.42 17.68
N VAL A 12 -6.42 7.99 17.80
CA VAL A 12 -5.17 7.24 17.75
C VAL A 12 -5.11 6.36 19.01
N ASN A 13 -5.16 5.04 18.81
CA ASN A 13 -5.12 4.07 19.90
C ASN A 13 -3.65 3.91 20.35
N SER A 14 -3.30 4.47 21.51
CA SER A 14 -1.95 4.51 22.09
C SER A 14 -1.50 3.17 22.72
N HIS A 15 -1.81 2.04 22.09
CA HIS A 15 -1.50 0.70 22.62
C HIS A 15 -0.61 -0.11 21.69
N TYR A 16 0.55 0.43 21.32
CA TYR A 16 1.69 -0.36 20.83
C TYR A 16 3.02 0.27 21.29
N LEU A 17 3.24 0.27 22.61
CA LEU A 17 4.58 0.25 23.18
C LEU A 17 4.65 -1.02 24.04
N GLY A 18 4.93 -2.13 23.36
CA GLY A 18 5.32 -3.38 24.02
C GLY A 18 6.76 -3.24 24.49
N SER A 19 6.95 -3.21 25.80
CA SER A 19 8.22 -3.38 26.48
C SER A 19 8.79 -4.77 26.17
N LEU A 20 10.01 -4.79 25.63
CA LEU A 20 10.87 -5.96 25.53
C LEU A 20 11.53 -6.18 26.89
N ASP A 21 10.92 -7.00 27.75
CA ASP A 21 11.56 -7.48 28.98
C ASP A 21 12.27 -8.81 28.70
N PHE A 22 13.58 -8.73 28.43
CA PHE A 22 14.51 -9.85 28.62
C PHE A 22 15.03 -9.77 30.06
N GLY A 23 14.75 -10.80 30.84
CA GLY A 23 14.97 -10.79 32.29
C GLY A 23 16.41 -10.99 32.75
N CYS A 24 16.63 -10.75 34.04
CA CYS A 24 17.47 -11.58 34.89
C CYS A 24 17.16 -11.20 36.35
N GLY A 25 16.63 -12.16 37.12
CA GLY A 25 16.46 -11.97 38.55
C GLY A 25 17.79 -12.16 39.26
N ILE A 26 18.29 -11.11 39.93
CA ILE A 26 19.18 -11.19 41.09
C ILE A 26 18.98 -9.92 41.92
N ASP A 27 18.38 -10.06 43.10
CA ASP A 27 18.61 -9.22 44.29
C ASP A 27 19.13 -10.19 45.38
N PRO A 28 19.90 -9.79 46.42
CA PRO A 28 19.89 -8.46 47.04
C PRO A 28 21.27 -7.97 47.58
N ALA A 29 21.22 -6.77 48.15
CA ALA A 29 22.20 -6.11 49.01
C ALA A 29 23.16 -6.98 49.86
N SER A 30 24.45 -6.64 49.81
CA SER A 30 25.39 -6.70 50.95
C SER A 30 26.67 -5.88 50.69
N ASP A 31 26.89 -4.88 51.55
CA ASP A 31 28.14 -4.21 51.96
C ASP A 31 28.95 -3.25 51.04
N PRO A 32 29.26 -2.02 51.52
CA PRO A 32 30.30 -1.13 50.97
C PRO A 32 31.61 -1.18 51.83
N PRO A 33 32.60 -0.32 51.57
CA PRO A 33 33.84 -0.49 50.77
C PRO A 33 35.08 -0.77 51.69
N PRO A 34 36.37 -0.72 51.24
CA PRO A 34 37.05 0.56 50.98
C PRO A 34 38.13 0.55 49.86
N ASP A 35 38.54 1.77 49.51
CA ASP A 35 39.73 2.20 48.76
C ASP A 35 40.90 1.23 48.68
N VAL A 36 41.57 1.18 47.51
CA VAL A 36 42.97 1.66 47.35
C VAL A 36 43.52 1.41 45.93
N PHE A 37 43.87 2.49 45.22
CA PHE A 37 45.18 2.70 44.59
C PHE A 37 45.85 1.51 43.85
N ARG A 38 46.01 1.61 42.52
CA ARG A 38 47.32 1.84 41.83
C ARG A 38 47.34 1.36 40.36
N LEU A 39 47.64 2.32 39.49
CA LEU A 39 48.73 2.31 38.51
C LEU A 39 48.94 1.05 37.66
N LEU A 40 48.50 1.12 36.40
CA LEU A 40 49.31 0.78 35.22
C LEU A 40 48.87 1.76 34.11
N SER A 41 49.51 2.91 33.94
CA SER A 41 50.70 3.08 33.09
C SER A 41 50.67 2.19 31.85
N PHE A 42 49.95 2.61 30.80
CA PHE A 42 50.21 2.14 29.45
C PHE A 42 50.60 3.32 28.56
N PRO A 43 51.81 3.30 27.96
CA PRO A 43 52.40 4.44 27.26
C PRO A 43 51.74 4.66 25.90
N ALA A 44 51.61 5.94 25.55
CA ALA A 44 51.38 6.40 24.20
C ALA A 44 52.58 6.03 23.32
N THR A 45 52.46 4.95 22.54
CA THR A 45 53.08 4.83 21.21
C THR A 45 52.60 3.56 20.49
N PHE A 46 52.00 3.79 19.32
CA PHE A 46 52.36 3.12 18.09
C PHE A 46 51.94 1.64 17.90
N VAL A 47 50.74 1.46 17.34
CA VAL A 47 50.57 0.47 16.26
C VAL A 47 50.06 1.21 15.04
N SER A 48 50.99 1.41 14.10
CA SER A 48 50.71 1.65 12.70
C SER A 48 49.83 0.52 12.17
N MET A 49 48.54 0.80 12.01
CA MET A 49 47.59 -0.12 11.38
C MET A 49 47.11 0.54 10.11
N LYS A 50 47.55 -0.07 9.01
CA LYS A 50 47.20 0.26 7.63
C LYS A 50 45.67 0.43 7.49
N ALA A 51 45.28 1.43 6.71
CA ALA A 51 44.06 1.49 5.91
C ALA A 51 42.94 0.50 6.33
N TYR A 52 41.93 1.02 7.02
CA TYR A 52 40.60 0.42 6.98
C TYR A 52 39.73 1.20 5.99
N PRO A 53 39.69 0.84 4.69
CA PRO A 53 38.68 1.31 3.75
C PRO A 53 37.38 0.50 3.91
N PHE A 54 36.99 0.18 5.15
CA PHE A 54 35.96 -0.84 5.44
C PHE A 54 34.88 -0.35 6.41
N LEU A 55 34.68 0.96 6.51
CA LEU A 55 33.54 1.58 7.21
C LEU A 55 32.82 2.60 6.33
N GLU A 56 32.88 2.45 5.01
CA GLU A 56 32.00 3.14 4.05
C GLU A 56 30.92 2.22 3.45
N SER A 57 30.92 0.93 3.77
CA SER A 57 30.09 -0.05 3.05
C SER A 57 28.78 -0.46 3.74
N GLN A 58 28.42 0.11 4.89
CA GLN A 58 27.11 -0.12 5.52
C GLN A 58 26.49 1.18 6.09
N VAL A 59 26.73 2.33 5.45
CA VAL A 59 25.68 3.37 5.48
C VAL A 59 24.58 2.82 4.59
N THR A 60 23.69 2.01 5.17
CA THR A 60 22.44 1.63 4.55
C THR A 60 21.83 2.92 4.03
N VAL A 61 21.69 3.00 2.71
CA VAL A 61 20.98 4.07 2.03
C VAL A 61 19.56 4.05 2.59
N MET A 62 19.32 4.81 3.66
CA MET A 62 17.99 5.22 4.05
C MET A 62 17.47 5.91 2.80
N ASN A 63 16.54 5.26 2.11
CA ASN A 63 15.92 5.77 0.90
C ASN A 63 15.25 7.11 1.26
N THR A 64 15.98 8.21 1.09
CA THR A 64 15.49 9.57 1.23
C THR A 64 14.59 9.84 0.03
N GLN A 65 13.43 9.18 -0.01
CA GLN A 65 12.32 9.68 -0.82
C GLN A 65 11.99 11.05 -0.23
N GLU A 66 12.22 12.12 -0.97
CA GLU A 66 11.80 13.46 -0.55
C GLU A 66 10.32 13.42 -0.13
N PRO A 67 9.94 14.10 0.97
CA PRO A 67 8.57 14.04 1.46
C PRO A 67 7.63 14.53 0.36
N LYS A 68 6.74 13.64 -0.09
CA LYS A 68 5.79 13.96 -1.16
C LYS A 68 4.70 14.88 -0.61
N VAL A 69 4.63 16.11 -1.13
CA VAL A 69 3.68 17.12 -0.69
C VAL A 69 2.46 17.12 -1.59
N PHE A 70 1.29 16.92 -1.00
CA PHE A 70 -0.01 17.08 -1.66
C PHE A 70 -0.68 18.35 -1.16
N ARG A 71 -1.26 19.14 -2.07
CA ARG A 71 -2.01 20.36 -1.72
C ARG A 71 -3.43 20.03 -1.28
N THR A 72 -3.99 18.94 -1.79
CA THR A 72 -5.32 18.45 -1.40
C THR A 72 -5.36 16.93 -1.31
N ALA A 73 -6.28 16.38 -0.51
CA ALA A 73 -6.51 14.93 -0.45
C ALA A 73 -6.99 14.36 -1.80
N VAL A 74 -7.62 15.19 -2.64
CA VAL A 74 -8.04 14.83 -3.99
C VAL A 74 -6.83 14.57 -4.90
N GLU A 75 -5.75 15.35 -4.77
CA GLU A 75 -4.52 15.09 -5.53
C GLU A 75 -3.91 13.73 -5.17
N ALA A 76 -3.88 13.38 -3.88
CA ALA A 76 -3.41 12.08 -3.43
C ALA A 76 -4.27 10.92 -3.98
N ALA A 77 -5.60 11.10 -3.99
CA ALA A 77 -6.51 10.12 -4.57
C ALA A 77 -6.31 9.98 -6.09
N LEU A 78 -6.20 11.10 -6.82
CA LEU A 78 -5.95 11.09 -8.27
C LEU A 78 -4.59 10.47 -8.60
N GLU A 79 -3.58 10.60 -7.76
CA GLU A 79 -2.33 9.91 -7.97
C GLU A 79 -2.45 8.39 -7.78
N ALA A 80 -3.17 7.97 -6.73
CA ALA A 80 -3.33 6.57 -6.39
C ALA A 80 -4.18 5.81 -7.43
N ILE A 81 -5.34 6.37 -7.79
CA ILE A 81 -6.37 5.70 -8.58
C ILE A 81 -6.70 6.40 -9.90
N GLY A 82 -6.09 7.54 -10.20
CA GLY A 82 -6.37 8.27 -11.43
C GLY A 82 -5.83 7.59 -12.68
N GLY A 83 -6.09 8.24 -13.82
CA GLY A 83 -5.82 7.70 -15.14
C GLY A 83 -7.02 6.95 -15.73
N LYS A 84 -6.91 6.57 -17.01
CA LYS A 84 -8.01 5.95 -17.76
C LYS A 84 -8.38 4.56 -17.23
N TRP A 85 -7.37 3.78 -16.81
CA TRP A 85 -7.53 2.34 -16.62
C TRP A 85 -7.71 1.90 -15.17
N LYS A 86 -7.06 2.56 -14.19
CA LYS A 86 -7.12 2.15 -12.78
C LYS A 86 -8.56 2.14 -12.24
N PRO A 87 -9.39 3.20 -12.43
CA PRO A 87 -10.76 3.18 -11.94
C PRO A 87 -11.59 2.04 -12.55
N VAL A 88 -11.41 1.78 -13.85
CA VAL A 88 -12.14 0.72 -14.57
C VAL A 88 -11.72 -0.68 -14.06
N ILE A 89 -10.42 -0.91 -13.90
CA ILE A 89 -9.91 -2.19 -13.34
C ILE A 89 -10.45 -2.39 -11.92
N LEU A 90 -10.35 -1.36 -11.07
CA LEU A 90 -10.83 -1.44 -9.68
C LEU A 90 -12.33 -1.69 -9.61
N PHE A 91 -13.11 -1.03 -10.48
CA PHE A 91 -14.56 -1.23 -10.58
C PHE A 91 -14.89 -2.71 -10.86
N HIS A 92 -14.22 -3.35 -11.82
CA HIS A 92 -14.45 -4.77 -12.09
C HIS A 92 -14.02 -5.71 -10.96
N LEU A 93 -12.99 -5.35 -10.19
CA LEU A 93 -12.55 -6.12 -9.02
C LEU A 93 -13.49 -5.98 -7.81
N THR A 94 -14.39 -4.98 -7.79
CA THR A 94 -15.42 -4.88 -6.75
C THR A 94 -16.37 -6.09 -6.79
N PHE A 95 -16.67 -6.60 -7.98
CA PHE A 95 -17.54 -7.77 -8.21
C PHE A 95 -16.87 -9.12 -7.93
N GLY A 96 -15.60 -9.15 -7.53
CA GLY A 96 -14.91 -10.37 -7.13
C GLY A 96 -13.50 -10.47 -7.71
N MET A 97 -12.80 -11.53 -7.30
CA MET A 97 -11.45 -11.81 -7.80
C MET A 97 -11.50 -12.16 -9.29
N LYS A 98 -10.57 -11.61 -10.07
CA LYS A 98 -10.49 -11.86 -11.52
C LYS A 98 -9.09 -12.25 -11.95
N ARG A 99 -9.01 -13.13 -12.94
CA ARG A 99 -7.76 -13.48 -13.65
C ARG A 99 -7.43 -12.39 -14.67
N ASN A 100 -6.17 -12.32 -15.08
CA ASN A 100 -5.73 -11.35 -16.08
C ASN A 100 -6.53 -11.46 -17.41
N GLY A 101 -6.77 -12.69 -17.90
CA GLY A 101 -7.57 -12.92 -19.10
C GLY A 101 -9.04 -12.53 -18.96
N GLN A 102 -9.62 -12.62 -17.76
CA GLN A 102 -10.99 -12.13 -17.51
C GLN A 102 -11.05 -10.61 -17.57
N LEU A 103 -10.07 -9.92 -16.96
CA LEU A 103 -9.97 -8.46 -17.04
C LEU A 103 -9.79 -7.95 -18.48
N LEU A 104 -9.02 -8.65 -19.32
CA LEU A 104 -8.90 -8.32 -20.74
C LEU A 104 -10.21 -8.46 -21.52
N ARG A 105 -11.06 -9.43 -21.16
CA ARG A 105 -12.38 -9.62 -21.80
C ARG A 105 -13.37 -8.53 -21.37
N LEU A 106 -13.32 -8.12 -20.10
CA LEU A 106 -14.15 -7.05 -19.55
C LEU A 106 -13.75 -5.66 -20.08
N ILE A 107 -12.46 -5.49 -20.41
CA ILE A 107 -11.91 -4.21 -20.86
C ILE A 107 -11.23 -4.40 -22.23
N PRO A 108 -11.98 -4.56 -23.33
CA PRO A 108 -11.40 -4.91 -24.63
C PRO A 108 -10.42 -3.86 -25.18
N ASP A 109 -10.54 -2.60 -24.76
CA ASP A 109 -9.67 -1.50 -25.23
C ASP A 109 -8.28 -1.49 -24.55
N ILE A 110 -8.06 -2.28 -23.49
CA ILE A 110 -6.77 -2.30 -22.78
C ILE A 110 -5.84 -3.35 -23.37
N THR A 111 -4.59 -2.97 -23.63
CA THR A 111 -3.57 -3.95 -24.03
C THR A 111 -3.08 -4.76 -22.83
N GLN A 112 -2.68 -6.01 -23.07
CA GLN A 112 -2.07 -6.89 -22.05
C GLN A 112 -0.92 -6.21 -21.30
N LYS A 113 -0.06 -5.48 -22.00
CA LYS A 113 1.09 -4.76 -21.42
C LYS A 113 0.62 -3.67 -20.46
N VAL A 114 -0.35 -2.87 -20.88
CA VAL A 114 -0.89 -1.78 -20.05
C VAL A 114 -1.61 -2.35 -18.83
N LEU A 115 -2.45 -3.36 -18.99
CA LEU A 115 -3.13 -4.02 -17.87
C LEU A 115 -2.13 -4.50 -16.80
N THR A 116 -1.08 -5.22 -17.22
CA THR A 116 -0.06 -5.70 -16.29
C THR A 116 0.67 -4.56 -15.59
N GLN A 117 0.95 -3.46 -16.29
CA GLN A 117 1.57 -2.28 -15.69
C GLN A 117 0.65 -1.64 -14.63
N GLN A 118 -0.63 -1.45 -14.95
CA GLN A 118 -1.59 -0.87 -14.03
C GLN A 118 -1.82 -1.74 -12.79
N LEU A 119 -1.90 -3.07 -12.95
CA LEU A 119 -2.03 -4.00 -11.83
C LEU A 119 -0.79 -3.97 -10.92
N ARG A 120 0.42 -3.84 -11.47
CA ARG A 120 1.65 -3.70 -10.68
C ARG A 120 1.66 -2.41 -9.88
N GLU A 121 1.23 -1.30 -10.47
CA GLU A 121 1.10 -0.02 -9.77
C GLU A 121 0.07 -0.10 -8.64
N LEU A 122 -1.10 -0.68 -8.90
CA LEU A 122 -2.14 -0.87 -7.88
C LEU A 122 -1.71 -1.83 -6.77
N GLN A 123 -0.87 -2.81 -7.08
CA GLN A 123 -0.25 -3.68 -6.09
C GLN A 123 0.78 -2.94 -5.24
N HIS A 124 1.60 -2.09 -5.86
CA HIS A 124 2.58 -1.26 -5.15
C HIS A 124 1.91 -0.28 -4.19
N SER A 125 0.76 0.30 -4.58
CA SER A 125 -0.06 1.16 -3.72
C SER A 125 -0.84 0.39 -2.63
N GLY A 126 -0.74 -0.94 -2.58
CA GLY A 126 -1.45 -1.76 -1.59
C GLY A 126 -2.97 -1.83 -1.78
N ILE A 127 -3.47 -1.45 -2.96
CA ILE A 127 -4.92 -1.43 -3.27
C ILE A 127 -5.37 -2.81 -3.78
N VAL A 128 -4.53 -3.48 -4.57
CA VAL A 128 -4.79 -4.80 -5.16
C VAL A 128 -3.77 -5.80 -4.62
N ARG A 129 -4.22 -7.01 -4.27
CA ARG A 129 -3.33 -8.14 -3.99
C ARG A 129 -3.35 -9.14 -5.14
N ARG A 130 -2.18 -9.75 -5.38
CA ARG A 130 -2.00 -10.86 -6.33
C ARG A 130 -1.94 -12.17 -5.56
N ILE A 131 -2.81 -13.09 -5.91
CA ILE A 131 -2.91 -14.43 -5.33
C ILE A 131 -2.39 -15.41 -6.38
N SER A 132 -1.35 -16.18 -6.05
CA SER A 132 -0.84 -17.25 -6.90
C SER A 132 -1.29 -18.59 -6.32
N TYR A 133 -1.82 -19.47 -7.17
CA TYR A 133 -2.17 -20.83 -6.80
C TYR A 133 -1.18 -21.78 -7.46
N ASP A 134 -0.54 -22.62 -6.64
CA ASP A 134 0.41 -23.64 -7.07
C ASP A 134 -0.33 -24.90 -7.54
N GLU A 135 -1.26 -24.72 -8.49
CA GLU A 135 -1.97 -25.80 -9.18
C GLU A 135 -1.41 -26.00 -10.59
N ILE A 136 -1.74 -27.11 -11.24
CA ILE A 136 -1.37 -27.35 -12.64
C ILE A 136 -2.63 -27.19 -13.50
N PRO A 137 -2.69 -26.22 -14.41
CA PRO A 137 -1.71 -25.16 -14.70
C PRO A 137 -1.72 -24.03 -13.66
N PRO A 138 -0.57 -23.33 -13.44
CA PRO A 138 -0.47 -22.29 -12.42
C PRO A 138 -1.45 -21.15 -12.68
N ARG A 139 -2.19 -20.77 -11.65
CA ARG A 139 -3.23 -19.73 -11.72
C ARG A 139 -2.83 -18.49 -10.94
N VAL A 140 -3.18 -17.33 -11.49
CA VAL A 140 -2.98 -16.03 -10.85
C VAL A 140 -4.28 -15.26 -10.85
N GLU A 141 -4.68 -14.78 -9.68
CA GLU A 141 -5.86 -13.96 -9.48
C GLU A 141 -5.51 -12.65 -8.78
N TYR A 142 -6.34 -11.64 -9.05
CA TYR A 142 -6.23 -10.32 -8.46
C TYR A 142 -7.50 -10.04 -7.67
N ASP A 143 -7.34 -9.47 -6.47
CA ASP A 143 -8.45 -9.07 -5.60
C ASP A 143 -8.11 -7.74 -4.90
N LEU A 144 -9.13 -6.98 -4.52
CA LEU A 144 -8.98 -5.76 -3.73
C LEU A 144 -8.55 -6.12 -2.31
N THR A 145 -7.53 -5.42 -1.78
CA THR A 145 -7.15 -5.52 -0.36
C THR A 145 -8.24 -4.93 0.54
N GLY A 146 -8.14 -5.14 1.86
CA GLY A 146 -9.05 -4.48 2.81
C GLY A 146 -9.06 -2.95 2.65
N PHE A 147 -7.91 -2.35 2.35
CA PHE A 147 -7.83 -0.93 2.00
C PHE A 147 -8.44 -0.64 0.62
N GLY A 148 -8.17 -1.45 -0.40
CA GLY A 148 -8.78 -1.26 -1.74
C GLY A 148 -10.30 -1.33 -1.74
N ARG A 149 -10.90 -2.13 -0.85
CA ARG A 149 -12.36 -2.20 -0.66
C ARG A 149 -12.96 -0.88 -0.14
N THR A 150 -12.20 -0.02 0.53
CA THR A 150 -12.70 1.29 0.95
C THR A 150 -12.95 2.25 -0.22
N LEU A 151 -12.46 1.92 -1.42
CA LEU A 151 -12.69 2.70 -2.65
C LEU A 151 -14.02 2.38 -3.33
N GLU A 152 -14.70 1.29 -2.98
CA GLU A 152 -16.01 0.91 -3.54
C GLU A 152 -17.04 2.05 -3.57
N PRO A 153 -17.32 2.77 -2.46
CA PRO A 153 -18.29 3.86 -2.49
C PRO A 153 -17.86 5.02 -3.40
N LEU A 154 -16.55 5.27 -3.52
CA LEU A 154 -16.02 6.29 -4.43
C LEU A 154 -16.25 5.89 -5.89
N LEU A 155 -15.95 4.64 -6.26
CA LEU A 155 -16.16 4.12 -7.61
C LEU A 155 -17.64 4.14 -8.00
N HIS A 156 -18.53 3.77 -7.07
CA HIS A 156 -19.97 3.85 -7.30
C HIS A 156 -20.43 5.31 -7.51
N SER A 157 -19.92 6.25 -6.71
CA SER A 157 -20.21 7.67 -6.88
C SER A 157 -19.73 8.20 -8.23
N MET A 158 -18.56 7.74 -8.70
CA MET A 158 -18.05 8.06 -10.04
C MET A 158 -18.96 7.53 -11.15
N CYS A 159 -19.49 6.31 -11.02
CA CYS A 159 -20.46 5.75 -11.97
C CYS A 159 -21.75 6.59 -12.03
N LEU A 160 -22.37 6.88 -10.89
CA LEU A 160 -23.61 7.66 -10.83
C LEU A 160 -23.45 9.07 -11.41
N TRP A 161 -22.33 9.73 -11.08
CA TRP A 161 -22.01 11.02 -11.66
C TRP A 161 -21.73 10.91 -13.16
N GLY A 162 -21.00 9.87 -13.59
CA GLY A 162 -20.69 9.60 -15.00
C GLY A 162 -21.95 9.40 -15.85
N GLU A 163 -22.93 8.64 -15.37
CA GLU A 163 -24.23 8.48 -16.04
C GLU A 163 -24.96 9.81 -16.20
N SER A 164 -24.97 10.63 -15.14
CA SER A 164 -25.59 11.95 -15.15
C SER A 164 -24.88 12.89 -16.13
N TYR A 165 -23.55 12.86 -16.16
CA TYR A 165 -22.73 13.64 -17.09
C TYR A 165 -22.95 13.21 -18.54
N ILE A 166 -23.02 11.89 -18.80
CA ILE A 166 -23.30 11.37 -20.13
C ILE A 166 -24.66 11.86 -20.63
N ARG A 167 -25.69 11.78 -19.80
CA ARG A 167 -27.04 12.28 -20.11
C ARG A 167 -27.04 13.78 -20.37
N GLN A 168 -26.25 14.55 -19.60
CA GLN A 168 -26.17 16.01 -19.77
C GLN A 168 -25.40 16.42 -21.03
N ALA A 169 -24.26 15.78 -21.30
CA ALA A 169 -23.34 16.18 -22.36
C ALA A 169 -23.71 15.60 -23.73
N TYR A 170 -24.29 14.40 -23.77
CA TYR A 170 -24.56 13.65 -25.01
C TYR A 170 -26.05 13.30 -25.20
N GLY A 171 -26.91 13.57 -24.21
CA GLY A 171 -28.34 13.24 -24.29
C GLY A 171 -28.60 11.73 -24.37
N GLU A 172 -29.59 11.32 -25.17
CA GLU A 172 -29.91 9.90 -25.43
C GLU A 172 -28.97 9.22 -26.45
N ALA A 173 -28.03 9.97 -27.05
CA ALA A 173 -27.15 9.46 -28.10
C ALA A 173 -25.92 8.69 -27.58
N ALA A 174 -25.75 8.57 -26.26
CA ALA A 174 -24.64 7.85 -25.67
C ALA A 174 -25.03 6.43 -25.22
N ILE A 175 -24.29 5.45 -25.72
CA ILE A 175 -24.44 4.04 -25.35
C ILE A 175 -23.39 3.70 -24.30
N VAL A 176 -23.80 3.36 -23.08
CA VAL A 176 -22.91 2.75 -22.08
C VAL A 176 -22.87 1.26 -22.35
N LEU A 177 -21.79 0.79 -23.00
CA LEU A 177 -21.65 -0.60 -23.45
C LEU A 177 -21.45 -1.61 -22.31
N HIS A 178 -21.15 -1.16 -21.10
CA HIS A 178 -20.95 -2.02 -19.93
C HIS A 178 -21.81 -1.50 -18.78
N SER A 179 -23.05 -2.00 -18.68
CA SER A 179 -23.80 -1.94 -17.43
C SER A 179 -23.42 -3.15 -16.57
N PRO A 180 -23.19 -2.99 -15.26
CA PRO A 180 -22.92 -4.09 -14.35
C PRO A 180 -24.22 -4.86 -14.05
N ASP A 181 -24.74 -5.61 -15.00
CA ASP A 181 -25.86 -6.54 -14.81
C ASP A 181 -25.62 -7.71 -15.77
N SER A 182 -25.45 -8.97 -15.37
CA SER A 182 -26.12 -9.72 -14.32
C SER A 182 -25.21 -10.89 -13.91
N ARG A 183 -25.19 -11.22 -12.61
CA ARG A 183 -24.89 -12.55 -12.03
C ARG A 183 -24.22 -13.54 -13.02
N ASP A 184 -22.91 -13.68 -12.94
CA ASP A 184 -22.20 -14.87 -13.44
C ASP A 184 -22.74 -16.07 -12.63
N ASP A 185 -23.88 -16.61 -13.04
CA ASP A 185 -24.37 -17.95 -12.71
C ASP A 185 -23.50 -18.95 -13.48
N ASP A 186 -22.23 -19.05 -13.08
CA ASP A 186 -21.40 -20.21 -13.42
C ASP A 186 -21.59 -21.25 -12.29
N SER A 187 -22.83 -21.71 -12.15
CA SER A 187 -23.20 -22.92 -11.40
C SER A 187 -23.34 -24.07 -12.41
N LEU A 188 -22.23 -24.69 -12.81
CA LEU A 188 -22.22 -26.04 -13.40
C LEU A 188 -20.97 -26.81 -12.96
#